data_AF-A0A0B1T833-F1
#
_entry.id   AF-A0A0B1T833-F1
#
_cell.length_a   1.000
_cell.length_b   1.000
_cell.length_c   1.000
_cell.angle_alpha   90.00
_cell.angle_beta   90.00
_cell.angle_gamma   90.00
#
_symmetry.space_group_name_H-M   'P 1'
#
loop_
_entity.id
_entity.type
_entity.pdbx_description
1 polymer ?
#
loop_
_entity_poly.entity_id
_entity_poly.type
_entity_poly.pdbx_seq_one_letter_code
_entity_poly.pdbx_strand_id
1 'polypeptide(L)'
;MSGRKIADAAVKNRTQTPFWNWLRNKLLAVDRLPGPPPPGLPTADGKAVYHNPLRFPKTQSARPGSAELPTLPGGIHHKLAENYYYTRDGRRVVLPPNALYAADAHHVTYGTHTGEKLDVAQAVQVNKGPDSNFGLDAPTPGFGFEWRRSRDTELETQKNDPEFVKLERFDRFTGSNMSKHFGALGKMYGEYRFALSPNEQKAFKGFLDQAFVKVFKSYVWYQWYYYLPQTIGAYLLYDWAKKKNYEVNRKNPADYANDQ
;
A
#
# COMPACT_ATOMS: atom_id res chain seq x y z
N MET A 1 -37.40 12.84 -19.80
CA MET A 1 -38.06 13.84 -18.94
C MET A 1 -37.01 14.70 -18.26
N SER A 2 -36.83 15.94 -18.74
CA SER A 2 -35.92 16.91 -18.13
C SER A 2 -36.60 17.53 -16.92
N GLY A 3 -36.08 17.28 -15.71
CA GLY A 3 -36.57 17.95 -14.50
C GLY A 3 -36.50 19.47 -14.67
N ARG A 4 -37.61 20.16 -14.41
CA ARG A 4 -37.69 21.63 -14.47
C ARG A 4 -36.55 22.24 -13.64
N LYS A 5 -35.77 23.14 -14.23
CA LYS A 5 -34.72 23.88 -13.51
C LYS A 5 -35.36 24.94 -12.61
N ILE A 6 -34.65 25.36 -11.55
CA ILE A 6 -35.15 26.44 -10.65
C ILE A 6 -35.33 27.75 -11.42
N ALA A 7 -34.42 28.02 -12.36
CA ALA A 7 -34.43 29.21 -13.20
C ALA A 7 -34.10 28.85 -14.65
N ASP A 8 -34.54 29.70 -15.58
CA ASP A 8 -34.22 29.57 -17.00
C ASP A 8 -32.70 29.68 -17.25
N ALA A 9 -32.22 29.06 -18.33
CA ALA A 9 -30.80 29.10 -18.70
C ALA A 9 -30.29 30.52 -18.98
N ALA A 10 -31.18 31.45 -19.39
CA ALA A 10 -30.87 32.85 -19.64
C ALA A 10 -30.58 33.66 -18.35
N VAL A 11 -30.94 33.15 -17.17
CA VAL A 11 -30.69 33.84 -15.90
C VAL A 11 -29.18 33.93 -15.65
N LYS A 12 -28.66 35.16 -15.58
CA LYS A 12 -27.26 35.40 -15.24
C LYS A 12 -27.04 35.10 -13.76
N ASN A 13 -26.05 34.25 -13.48
CA ASN A 13 -25.65 33.97 -12.10
C ASN A 13 -25.00 35.20 -11.51
N ARG A 14 -25.18 35.40 -10.19
CA ARG A 14 -24.40 36.40 -9.46
C ARG A 14 -22.93 35.98 -9.48
N THR A 15 -22.09 36.79 -10.12
CA THR A 15 -20.64 36.61 -10.16
C THR A 15 -19.96 37.76 -9.43
N GLN A 16 -18.72 37.57 -8.99
CA GLN A 16 -17.90 38.69 -8.53
C GLN A 16 -17.64 39.65 -9.71
N THR A 17 -17.23 40.89 -9.41
CA THR A 17 -16.83 41.85 -10.44
C THR A 17 -15.66 41.28 -11.28
N PRO A 18 -15.50 41.71 -12.55
CA PRO A 18 -14.44 41.22 -13.43
C PRO A 18 -13.04 41.24 -12.81
N PHE A 19 -12.70 42.29 -12.05
CA PHE A 19 -11.42 42.40 -11.35
C PHE A 19 -11.16 41.25 -10.36
N TRP A 20 -12.11 40.95 -9.47
CA TRP A 20 -12.00 39.85 -8.51
C TRP A 20 -12.00 38.48 -9.19
N ASN A 21 -12.74 38.30 -10.29
CA ASN A 21 -12.66 37.07 -11.09
C ASN A 21 -11.27 36.88 -11.72
N TRP A 22 -10.68 37.96 -12.24
CA TRP A 22 -9.32 37.95 -12.78
C TRP A 22 -8.31 37.64 -11.69
N LEU A 23 -8.39 38.28 -10.52
CA LEU A 23 -7.50 38.02 -9.39
C LEU A 23 -7.62 36.57 -8.93
N ARG A 24 -8.84 36.03 -8.78
CA ARG A 24 -9.10 34.63 -8.44
C ARG A 24 -8.50 33.68 -9.48
N ASN A 25 -8.75 33.90 -10.77
CA ASN A 25 -8.19 33.07 -11.85
C ASN A 25 -6.66 33.09 -11.84
N LYS A 26 -6.06 34.26 -11.60
CA LYS A 26 -4.62 34.44 -11.53
C LYS A 26 -3.99 33.71 -10.33
N LEU A 27 -4.59 33.84 -9.14
CA LEU A 27 -4.13 33.14 -7.93
C LEU A 27 -4.32 31.62 -8.02
N LEU A 28 -5.44 31.17 -8.60
CA LEU A 28 -5.76 29.75 -8.77
C LEU A 28 -5.16 29.12 -10.04
N ALA A 29 -4.32 29.85 -10.77
CA ALA A 29 -3.63 29.31 -11.93
C ALA A 29 -4.56 28.76 -13.03
N VAL A 30 -5.80 29.27 -13.12
CA VAL A 30 -6.82 28.80 -14.05
C VAL A 30 -6.40 29.07 -15.49
N ASP A 31 -5.83 30.26 -15.74
CA ASP A 31 -5.29 30.69 -17.02
C ASP A 31 -3.75 30.58 -16.99
N ARG A 32 -3.18 29.37 -17.00
CA ARG A 32 -1.71 29.19 -17.11
C ARG A 32 -1.26 28.90 -18.54
N LEU A 33 0.00 29.28 -18.80
CA LEU A 33 0.77 29.11 -20.03
C LEU A 33 0.77 27.65 -20.53
N PRO A 34 1.01 27.41 -21.84
CA PRO A 34 0.90 26.11 -22.53
C PRO A 34 1.95 25.06 -22.10
N GLY A 35 1.97 24.70 -20.82
CA GLY A 35 2.77 23.63 -20.21
C GLY A 35 1.89 22.67 -19.38
N PRO A 36 2.40 21.47 -19.03
CA PRO A 36 1.59 20.29 -18.68
C PRO A 36 1.00 20.31 -17.26
N PRO A 37 -0.07 19.53 -17.05
CA PRO A 37 -1.45 19.82 -17.44
C PRO A 37 -2.12 20.81 -16.46
N PRO A 38 -3.09 21.60 -16.93
CA PRO A 38 -3.76 22.57 -16.08
C PRO A 38 -4.62 21.85 -15.03
N PRO A 39 -4.66 22.31 -13.76
CA PRO A 39 -5.56 21.76 -12.75
C PRO A 39 -7.01 22.07 -13.15
N GLY A 40 -7.70 21.08 -13.71
CA GLY A 40 -9.07 21.19 -14.17
C GLY A 40 -9.36 20.26 -15.36
N LEU A 41 -10.63 20.16 -15.74
CA LEU A 41 -11.00 19.43 -16.95
C LEU A 41 -10.51 20.21 -18.18
N PRO A 42 -9.79 19.57 -19.12
CA PRO A 42 -9.33 20.24 -20.33
C PRO A 42 -10.54 20.65 -21.17
N THR A 43 -10.59 21.93 -21.57
CA THR A 43 -11.55 22.43 -22.57
C THR A 43 -10.87 22.43 -23.95
N ALA A 44 -11.64 22.42 -25.03
CA ALA A 44 -11.13 22.39 -26.41
C ALA A 44 -10.06 23.47 -26.71
N ASP A 45 -10.11 24.60 -26.01
CA ASP A 45 -9.17 25.73 -26.16
C ASP A 45 -7.87 25.57 -25.34
N GLY A 46 -7.66 24.43 -24.66
CA GLY A 46 -6.47 24.16 -23.84
C GLY A 46 -6.39 24.93 -22.51
N LYS A 47 -7.39 25.77 -22.20
CA LYS A 47 -7.49 26.50 -20.93
C LYS A 47 -8.26 25.69 -19.89
N ALA A 48 -7.86 25.75 -18.62
CA ALA A 48 -8.69 25.26 -17.54
C ALA A 48 -9.83 26.24 -17.28
N VAL A 49 -11.05 25.71 -17.10
CA VAL A 49 -12.21 26.51 -16.70
C VAL A 49 -12.40 26.38 -15.20
N TYR A 50 -12.58 27.51 -14.52
CA TYR A 50 -12.93 27.48 -13.10
C TYR A 50 -14.35 26.94 -12.88
N HIS A 51 -14.46 25.80 -12.21
CA HIS A 51 -15.73 25.28 -11.76
C HIS A 51 -16.07 25.85 -10.37
N ASN A 52 -17.10 26.70 -10.31
CA ASN A 52 -17.55 27.26 -9.06
C ASN A 52 -18.24 26.17 -8.20
N PRO A 53 -17.80 25.92 -6.95
CA PRO A 53 -18.44 24.93 -6.07
C PRO A 53 -19.85 25.35 -5.61
N LEU A 54 -20.20 26.64 -5.75
CA LEU A 54 -21.51 27.13 -5.39
C LEU A 54 -22.58 26.68 -6.40
N ARG A 55 -23.73 26.29 -5.85
CA ARG A 55 -24.90 25.88 -6.62
C ARG A 55 -25.71 27.11 -7.01
N PHE A 56 -26.05 27.22 -8.29
CA PHE A 56 -26.83 28.34 -8.83
C PHE A 56 -28.20 27.87 -9.34
N PRO A 57 -29.23 28.73 -9.32
CA PRO A 57 -30.59 28.35 -9.75
C PRO A 57 -30.66 27.72 -11.15
N LYS A 58 -29.86 28.21 -12.11
CA LYS A 58 -29.85 27.67 -13.48
C LYS A 58 -29.20 26.30 -13.61
N THR A 59 -28.33 25.91 -12.66
CA THR A 59 -27.64 24.61 -12.71
C THR A 59 -28.42 23.53 -11.97
N GLN A 60 -29.16 23.91 -10.93
CA GLN A 60 -29.92 23.00 -10.07
C GLN A 60 -31.30 22.66 -10.63
N SER A 61 -31.76 21.44 -10.38
CA SER A 61 -33.16 21.06 -10.54
C SER A 61 -34.04 21.78 -9.51
N ALA A 62 -35.32 21.99 -9.85
CA ALA A 62 -36.31 22.55 -8.94
C ALA A 62 -36.45 21.69 -7.68
N ARG A 63 -36.91 22.32 -6.58
CA ARG A 63 -37.12 21.63 -5.30
C ARG A 63 -38.22 20.55 -5.43
N PRO A 64 -38.21 19.52 -4.56
CA PRO A 64 -39.25 18.50 -4.54
C PRO A 64 -40.66 19.14 -4.47
N GLY A 65 -41.59 18.66 -5.30
CA GLY A 65 -42.95 19.21 -5.41
C GLY A 65 -43.14 20.24 -6.53
N SER A 66 -42.07 20.78 -7.12
CA SER A 66 -42.14 21.64 -8.32
C SER A 66 -41.92 20.89 -9.64
N ALA A 67 -41.57 19.60 -9.55
CA ALA A 67 -41.43 18.71 -10.69
C ALA A 67 -42.71 17.90 -10.89
N GLU A 68 -42.99 17.50 -12.13
CA GLU A 68 -44.05 16.54 -12.44
C GLU A 68 -43.80 15.22 -11.70
N LEU A 69 -44.89 14.56 -11.28
CA LEU A 69 -44.80 13.27 -10.61
C LEU A 69 -44.14 12.25 -11.55
N PRO A 70 -43.10 11.50 -11.09
CA PRO A 70 -42.41 10.56 -11.95
C PRO A 70 -43.31 9.36 -12.27
N THR A 71 -43.34 8.94 -13.54
CA THR A 71 -43.90 7.65 -13.95
C THR A 71 -42.78 6.61 -13.91
N LEU A 72 -42.70 5.86 -12.81
CA LEU A 72 -41.67 4.82 -12.65
C LEU A 72 -41.99 3.60 -13.54
N PRO A 73 -40.99 3.03 -14.24
CA PRO A 73 -41.19 1.80 -14.98
C PRO A 73 -41.46 0.64 -14.01
N GLY A 74 -42.28 -0.32 -14.44
CA GLY A 74 -42.49 -1.57 -13.71
C GLY A 74 -41.23 -2.43 -13.64
N GLY A 75 -41.20 -3.36 -12.69
CA GLY A 75 -40.16 -4.38 -12.63
C GLY A 75 -40.29 -5.41 -13.75
N ILE A 76 -39.26 -6.25 -13.92
CA ILE A 76 -39.18 -7.27 -14.99
C ILE A 76 -40.37 -8.26 -14.97
N HIS A 77 -40.97 -8.48 -13.79
CA HIS A 77 -42.10 -9.38 -13.59
C HIS A 77 -43.47 -8.67 -13.56
N HIS A 78 -43.59 -7.43 -14.02
CA HIS A 78 -44.90 -6.81 -14.27
C HIS A 78 -45.42 -7.26 -15.65
N LYS A 79 -45.66 -8.57 -15.80
CA LYS A 79 -46.15 -9.21 -17.02
C LYS A 79 -47.55 -9.80 -16.80
N LEU A 80 -48.39 -9.75 -17.83
CA LEU A 80 -49.77 -10.22 -17.79
C LEU A 80 -49.92 -11.73 -18.06
N ALA A 81 -48.94 -12.35 -18.72
CA ALA A 81 -48.93 -13.77 -19.05
C ALA A 81 -47.54 -14.38 -18.82
N GLU A 82 -47.47 -15.72 -18.75
CA GLU A 82 -46.22 -16.49 -18.63
C GLU A 82 -45.32 -16.05 -17.47
N ASN A 83 -45.94 -15.67 -16.34
CA ASN A 83 -45.24 -15.06 -15.19
C ASN A 83 -45.61 -15.75 -13.88
N TYR A 84 -45.78 -17.07 -13.93
CA TYR A 84 -46.03 -17.88 -12.75
C TYR A 84 -44.89 -17.73 -11.74
N TYR A 85 -45.25 -17.66 -10.46
CA TYR A 85 -44.26 -17.47 -9.41
C TYR A 85 -43.30 -18.67 -9.28
N TYR A 86 -43.79 -19.89 -9.52
CA TYR A 86 -43.00 -21.12 -9.33
C TYR A 86 -41.76 -21.19 -10.22
N THR A 87 -41.77 -20.60 -11.43
CA THR A 87 -40.62 -20.63 -12.35
C THR A 87 -39.49 -19.70 -11.93
N ARG A 88 -39.72 -18.80 -10.97
CA ARG A 88 -38.78 -17.77 -10.53
C ARG A 88 -38.61 -17.69 -9.01
N ASP A 89 -39.21 -18.62 -8.27
CA ASP A 89 -39.07 -18.66 -6.82
C ASP A 89 -37.70 -19.23 -6.44
N GLY A 90 -36.67 -18.39 -6.50
CA GLY A 90 -35.30 -18.77 -6.13
C GLY A 90 -35.18 -19.30 -4.70
N ARG A 91 -36.13 -18.97 -3.81
CA ARG A 91 -36.13 -19.48 -2.42
C ARG A 91 -36.42 -20.98 -2.35
N ARG A 92 -37.09 -21.53 -3.37
CA ARG A 92 -37.36 -22.97 -3.50
C ARG A 92 -36.33 -23.71 -4.35
N VAL A 93 -35.38 -23.00 -4.95
CA VAL A 93 -34.26 -23.58 -5.73
C VAL A 93 -33.08 -23.94 -4.82
N VAL A 94 -33.03 -23.39 -3.61
CA VAL A 94 -31.97 -23.67 -2.63
C VAL A 94 -32.08 -25.12 -2.16
N LEU A 95 -31.09 -25.93 -2.52
CA LEU A 95 -30.92 -27.31 -2.07
C LEU A 95 -30.04 -27.37 -0.81
N PRO A 96 -30.13 -28.44 0.00
CA PRO A 96 -29.16 -28.69 1.05
C PRO A 96 -27.72 -28.82 0.48
N PRO A 97 -26.68 -28.54 1.27
CA PRO A 97 -25.30 -28.64 0.81
C PRO A 97 -24.94 -30.09 0.46
N ASN A 98 -24.25 -30.28 -0.65
CA ASN A 98 -23.74 -31.59 -1.06
C ASN A 98 -22.62 -32.04 -0.10
N ALA A 99 -22.71 -33.28 0.39
CA ALA A 99 -21.68 -33.86 1.26
C ALA A 99 -20.46 -34.29 0.42
N LEU A 100 -19.31 -33.63 0.62
CA LEU A 100 -18.05 -34.02 -0.02
C LEU A 100 -17.41 -35.26 0.63
N TYR A 101 -17.66 -35.44 1.92
CA TYR A 101 -17.24 -36.57 2.73
C TYR A 101 -18.37 -36.93 3.67
N ALA A 102 -18.83 -38.18 3.63
CA ALA A 102 -19.79 -38.71 4.59
C ALA A 102 -19.36 -40.11 5.02
N ALA A 103 -19.29 -40.32 6.32
CA ALA A 103 -18.92 -41.61 6.93
C ALA A 103 -20.10 -42.14 7.75
N ASP A 104 -20.44 -43.40 7.50
CA ASP A 104 -21.38 -44.18 8.31
C ASP A 104 -20.62 -45.33 8.99
N ALA A 105 -21.27 -46.08 9.89
CA ALA A 105 -20.69 -47.20 10.63
C ALA A 105 -20.06 -48.28 9.73
N HIS A 106 -20.47 -48.37 8.47
CA HIS A 106 -20.02 -49.40 7.53
C HIS A 106 -19.17 -48.88 6.37
N HIS A 107 -19.35 -47.65 5.91
CA HIS A 107 -18.71 -47.16 4.68
C HIS A 107 -18.45 -45.65 4.71
N VAL A 108 -17.41 -45.23 4.00
CA VAL A 108 -17.09 -43.83 3.72
C VAL A 108 -17.41 -43.55 2.26
N THR A 109 -18.08 -42.43 2.00
CA THR A 109 -18.45 -41.96 0.66
C THR A 109 -17.83 -40.59 0.40
N TYR A 110 -17.30 -40.43 -0.81
CA TYR A 110 -16.70 -39.18 -1.28
C TYR A 110 -17.55 -38.62 -2.41
N GLY A 111 -17.72 -37.30 -2.44
CA GLY A 111 -18.56 -36.61 -3.41
C GLY A 111 -17.90 -35.36 -3.98
N THR A 112 -18.25 -34.99 -5.21
CA THR A 112 -17.87 -33.71 -5.82
C THR A 112 -18.79 -32.58 -5.34
N HIS A 113 -18.41 -31.32 -5.60
CA HIS A 113 -19.29 -30.16 -5.38
C HIS A 113 -20.60 -30.22 -6.18
N THR A 114 -20.63 -30.96 -7.30
CA THR A 114 -21.82 -31.20 -8.12
C THR A 114 -22.70 -32.34 -7.60
N GLY A 115 -22.26 -33.08 -6.57
CA GLY A 115 -23.00 -34.21 -5.99
C GLY A 115 -22.74 -35.56 -6.66
N GLU A 116 -21.75 -35.66 -7.55
CA GLU A 116 -21.33 -36.92 -8.17
C GLU A 116 -20.47 -37.73 -7.19
N LYS A 117 -20.60 -39.06 -7.22
CA LYS A 117 -19.80 -39.96 -6.35
C LYS A 117 -18.37 -40.07 -6.88
N LEU A 118 -17.41 -39.89 -5.99
CA LEU A 118 -15.97 -40.07 -6.26
C LEU A 118 -15.49 -41.40 -5.71
N ASP A 119 -14.58 -42.04 -6.45
CA ASP A 119 -13.85 -43.20 -5.96
C ASP A 119 -12.73 -42.77 -5.00
N VAL A 120 -12.35 -43.66 -4.08
CA VAL A 120 -11.39 -43.36 -2.99
C VAL A 120 -10.04 -42.90 -3.54
N ALA A 121 -9.58 -43.52 -4.63
CA ALA A 121 -8.30 -43.17 -5.26
C ALA A 121 -8.29 -41.76 -5.89
N GLN A 122 -9.46 -41.22 -6.24
CA GLN A 122 -9.58 -39.87 -6.81
C GLN A 122 -9.80 -38.80 -5.73
N ALA A 123 -10.39 -39.19 -4.59
CA ALA A 123 -10.62 -38.31 -3.46
C ALA A 123 -9.35 -38.02 -2.65
N VAL A 124 -8.44 -38.98 -2.58
CA VAL A 124 -7.15 -38.84 -1.86
C VAL A 124 -6.11 -38.27 -2.83
N GLN A 125 -6.04 -36.93 -2.86
CA GLN A 125 -4.94 -36.08 -3.35
C GLN A 125 -3.97 -36.73 -4.36
N VAL A 126 -4.37 -36.79 -5.64
CA VAL A 126 -3.40 -36.95 -6.73
C VAL A 126 -2.73 -35.60 -6.92
N ASN A 127 -1.45 -35.52 -6.55
CA ASN A 127 -0.59 -34.36 -6.79
C ASN A 127 -0.45 -34.19 -8.32
N LYS A 128 -1.44 -33.57 -8.96
CA LYS A 128 -1.35 -33.18 -10.37
C LYS A 128 -0.36 -32.03 -10.36
N GLY A 129 0.85 -32.29 -10.87
CA GLY A 129 2.07 -31.49 -10.72
C GLY A 129 1.98 -29.97 -10.90
N PRO A 130 3.13 -29.27 -10.90
CA PRO A 130 3.18 -27.82 -10.78
C PRO A 130 2.36 -27.03 -11.82
N ASP A 131 2.10 -27.61 -12.98
CA ASP A 131 1.31 -27.01 -14.07
C ASP A 131 -0.20 -26.91 -13.78
N SER A 132 -0.73 -27.75 -12.88
CA SER A 132 -2.18 -27.84 -12.61
C SER A 132 -2.63 -27.26 -11.27
N ASN A 133 -1.70 -26.91 -10.38
CA ASN A 133 -2.01 -26.32 -9.07
C ASN A 133 -1.08 -25.16 -8.70
N PHE A 134 -0.68 -24.35 -9.69
CA PHE A 134 0.19 -23.19 -9.48
C PHE A 134 1.47 -23.50 -8.67
N GLY A 135 2.01 -24.72 -8.77
CA GLY A 135 3.18 -25.17 -8.00
C GLY A 135 2.96 -25.42 -6.51
N LEU A 136 1.71 -25.56 -6.04
CA LEU A 136 1.37 -25.84 -4.64
C LEU A 136 1.05 -27.32 -4.42
N ASP A 137 1.45 -27.86 -3.26
CA ASP A 137 1.19 -29.26 -2.89
C ASP A 137 -0.29 -29.54 -2.53
N ALA A 138 -1.06 -28.49 -2.17
CA ALA A 138 -2.47 -28.59 -1.80
C ALA A 138 -3.34 -27.69 -2.71
N PRO A 139 -4.53 -28.14 -3.13
CA PRO A 139 -5.43 -27.32 -3.93
C PRO A 139 -5.84 -26.07 -3.14
N THR A 140 -5.56 -24.90 -3.68
CA THR A 140 -5.99 -23.64 -3.06
C THR A 140 -7.41 -23.29 -3.51
N PRO A 141 -8.32 -22.94 -2.58
CA PRO A 141 -9.65 -22.47 -2.98
C PRO A 141 -9.56 -21.18 -3.80
N GLY A 142 -10.17 -21.18 -4.99
CA GLY A 142 -10.24 -20.02 -5.87
C GLY A 142 -9.26 -20.07 -7.06
N PHE A 143 -9.39 -19.09 -7.95
CA PHE A 143 -8.43 -18.86 -9.03
C PHE A 143 -7.48 -17.74 -8.62
N GLY A 144 -6.22 -17.79 -9.08
CA GLY A 144 -5.30 -16.67 -8.90
C GLY A 144 -5.85 -15.42 -9.58
N PHE A 145 -5.91 -14.30 -8.85
CA PHE A 145 -6.26 -13.00 -9.40
C PHE A 145 -4.99 -12.21 -9.68
N GLU A 146 -4.91 -11.63 -10.88
CA GLU A 146 -3.84 -10.73 -11.30
C GLU A 146 -4.41 -9.32 -11.36
N TRP A 147 -3.83 -8.38 -10.59
CA TRP A 147 -4.10 -6.96 -10.79
C TRP A 147 -3.27 -6.48 -11.97
N ARG A 148 -3.91 -5.76 -12.90
CA ARG A 148 -3.24 -5.15 -14.05
C ARG A 148 -3.32 -3.65 -14.02
N ARG A 149 -2.24 -3.03 -14.49
CA ARG A 149 -2.10 -1.59 -14.56
C ARG A 149 -2.86 -1.01 -15.75
N SER A 150 -3.66 0.04 -15.51
CA SER A 150 -4.40 0.79 -16.55
C SER A 150 -3.57 1.98 -17.03
N ARG A 151 -2.65 1.74 -17.98
CA ARG A 151 -1.70 2.77 -18.47
C ARG A 151 -2.36 3.96 -19.18
N ASP A 152 -3.61 3.81 -19.61
CA ASP A 152 -4.35 4.85 -20.35
C ASP A 152 -4.80 6.00 -19.45
N THR A 153 -4.98 5.72 -18.15
CA THR A 153 -5.51 6.68 -17.17
C THR A 153 -4.42 7.33 -16.32
N GLU A 154 -3.16 6.98 -16.55
CA GLU A 154 -2.04 7.39 -15.72
C GLU A 154 -1.39 8.66 -16.23
N LEU A 155 -0.78 9.38 -15.28
CA LEU A 155 0.08 10.52 -15.55
C LEU A 155 1.30 10.07 -16.37
N GLU A 156 1.75 10.89 -17.31
CA GLU A 156 2.86 10.60 -18.23
C GLU A 156 4.18 10.26 -17.51
N THR A 157 4.40 10.85 -16.33
CA THR A 157 5.57 10.57 -15.49
C THR A 157 5.57 9.13 -14.96
N GLN A 158 4.42 8.64 -14.51
CA GLN A 158 4.28 7.27 -14.02
C GLN A 158 4.26 6.27 -15.18
N LYS A 159 3.60 6.62 -16.28
CA LYS A 159 3.41 5.74 -17.45
C LYS A 159 4.73 5.20 -18.01
N ASN A 160 5.77 6.04 -18.00
CA ASN A 160 7.09 5.72 -18.55
C ASN A 160 8.13 5.32 -17.49
N ASP A 161 7.74 5.16 -16.22
CA ASP A 161 8.67 4.80 -15.14
C ASP A 161 9.08 3.32 -15.21
N PRO A 162 10.38 2.99 -15.34
CA PRO A 162 10.87 1.62 -15.40
C PRO A 162 10.64 0.82 -14.12
N GLU A 163 10.55 1.46 -12.95
CA GLU A 163 10.29 0.76 -11.68
C GLU A 163 8.87 0.21 -11.63
N PHE A 164 7.87 0.93 -12.15
CA PHE A 164 6.50 0.40 -12.20
C PHE A 164 6.36 -0.79 -13.16
N VAL A 165 7.09 -0.79 -14.28
CA VAL A 165 7.15 -1.95 -15.19
C VAL A 165 7.80 -3.16 -14.51
N LYS A 166 8.81 -2.92 -13.68
CA LYS A 166 9.48 -3.97 -12.90
C LYS A 166 8.59 -4.53 -11.79
N LEU A 167 7.78 -3.68 -11.14
CA LEU A 167 6.79 -4.09 -10.13
C LEU A 167 5.68 -4.96 -10.73
N GLU A 168 5.19 -4.62 -11.93
CA GLU A 168 4.19 -5.40 -12.67
C GLU A 168 4.63 -6.87 -12.91
N ARG A 169 5.94 -7.13 -12.99
CA ARG A 169 6.49 -8.49 -13.09
C ARG A 169 6.28 -9.32 -11.82
N PHE A 170 6.28 -8.69 -10.66
CA PHE A 170 6.14 -9.37 -9.37
C PHE A 170 4.68 -9.66 -9.00
N ASP A 171 3.73 -8.90 -9.55
CA ASP A 171 2.29 -9.11 -9.35
C ASP A 171 1.76 -10.37 -10.06
N ARG A 172 2.48 -10.85 -11.10
CA ARG A 172 2.10 -12.03 -11.89
C ARG A 172 2.26 -13.35 -11.14
N PHE A 173 3.07 -13.39 -10.07
CA PHE A 173 3.32 -14.61 -9.30
C PHE A 173 3.66 -14.30 -7.84
N THR A 174 2.66 -14.02 -7.01
CA THR A 174 2.76 -14.28 -5.56
C THR A 174 2.63 -15.78 -5.26
N GLY A 175 3.38 -16.61 -5.99
CA GLY A 175 3.81 -17.92 -5.52
C GLY A 175 5.03 -17.68 -4.65
N SER A 176 4.81 -17.65 -3.34
CA SER A 176 5.82 -17.30 -2.35
C SER A 176 7.11 -18.12 -2.46
N ASN A 177 8.22 -17.46 -2.78
CA ASN A 177 9.55 -17.99 -2.44
C ASN A 177 10.21 -17.18 -1.31
N MET A 178 9.76 -15.95 -1.03
CA MET A 178 10.32 -15.10 0.04
C MET A 178 9.61 -15.22 1.40
N SER A 179 8.43 -15.85 1.48
CA SER A 179 7.64 -15.93 2.72
C SER A 179 7.64 -17.33 3.38
N LYS A 180 8.49 -18.25 2.94
CA LYS A 180 8.54 -19.66 3.40
C LYS A 180 9.51 -19.92 4.58
N HIS A 181 10.00 -18.89 5.27
CA HIS A 181 11.02 -19.06 6.32
C HIS A 181 10.45 -19.12 7.75
N PHE A 182 9.31 -18.47 8.03
CA PHE A 182 8.65 -18.57 9.32
C PHE A 182 8.03 -19.96 9.49
N GLY A 183 8.46 -20.70 10.52
CA GLY A 183 8.10 -22.10 10.76
C GLY A 183 9.20 -23.12 10.46
N ALA A 184 10.28 -22.71 9.75
CA ALA A 184 11.42 -23.55 9.40
C ALA A 184 12.76 -23.09 10.03
N LEU A 185 12.72 -22.21 11.04
CA LEU A 185 13.93 -21.63 11.65
C LEU A 185 14.68 -22.59 12.58
N GLY A 186 13.99 -23.56 13.19
CA GLY A 186 14.59 -24.51 14.11
C GLY A 186 13.54 -25.23 14.95
N LYS A 187 13.90 -26.38 15.51
CA LYS A 187 13.05 -27.13 16.44
C LYS A 187 13.30 -26.60 17.86
N MET A 188 12.31 -25.94 18.44
CA MET A 188 12.36 -25.44 19.82
C MET A 188 11.28 -26.14 20.64
N TYR A 189 11.64 -26.67 21.81
CA TYR A 189 10.73 -27.39 22.70
C TYR A 189 10.82 -26.80 24.10
N GLY A 190 9.69 -26.66 24.79
CA GLY A 190 9.64 -26.31 26.22
C GLY A 190 9.88 -24.83 26.57
N GLU A 191 9.90 -23.91 25.61
CA GLU A 191 10.01 -22.47 25.89
C GLU A 191 8.63 -21.81 26.00
N TYR A 192 8.38 -21.14 27.12
CA TYR A 192 7.20 -20.29 27.32
C TYR A 192 7.64 -18.82 27.36
N ARG A 193 7.05 -17.99 26.48
CA ARG A 193 7.30 -16.55 26.45
C ARG A 193 6.04 -15.80 26.84
N PHE A 194 6.18 -14.91 27.81
CA PHE A 194 5.11 -14.03 28.24
C PHE A 194 5.40 -12.61 27.75
N ALA A 195 4.42 -11.99 27.10
CA ALA A 195 4.50 -10.61 26.65
C ALA A 195 3.19 -9.90 26.99
N LEU A 196 3.29 -8.63 27.38
CA LEU A 196 2.14 -7.75 27.53
C LEU A 196 1.82 -7.09 26.19
N SER A 197 0.57 -6.72 25.96
CA SER A 197 0.18 -5.96 24.77
C SER A 197 0.88 -4.59 24.75
N PRO A 198 1.24 -4.02 23.58
CA PRO A 198 2.00 -2.77 23.52
C PRO A 198 1.32 -1.57 24.22
N ASN A 199 -0.01 -1.55 24.23
CA ASN A 199 -0.83 -0.53 24.89
C ASN A 199 -0.84 -0.63 26.42
N GLU A 200 -0.45 -1.77 26.99
CA GLU A 200 -0.33 -1.97 28.44
C GLU A 200 1.11 -1.74 28.96
N GLN A 201 2.07 -1.55 28.05
CA GLN A 201 3.46 -1.29 28.38
C GLN A 201 3.76 0.21 28.44
N LYS A 202 4.68 0.59 29.33
CA LYS A 202 5.25 1.94 29.34
C LYS A 202 6.43 1.98 28.37
N ALA A 203 6.30 2.71 27.26
CA ALA A 203 7.31 2.80 26.21
C ALA A 203 8.72 3.20 26.72
N PHE A 204 8.79 4.09 27.72
CA PHE A 204 10.06 4.61 28.27
C PHE A 204 10.37 4.09 29.68
N LYS A 205 9.92 2.89 30.03
CA LYS A 205 10.19 2.31 31.36
C LYS A 205 11.70 2.20 31.60
N GLY A 206 12.21 2.95 32.58
CA GLY A 206 13.63 2.93 32.94
C GLY A 206 14.54 3.64 31.92
N PHE A 207 14.04 4.66 31.21
CA PHE A 207 14.78 5.39 30.18
C PHE A 207 16.21 5.81 30.59
N LEU A 208 16.40 6.41 31.77
CA LEU A 208 17.73 6.85 32.20
C LEU A 208 18.70 5.66 32.42
N ASP A 209 18.22 4.60 33.05
CA ASP A 209 19.02 3.39 33.28
C ASP A 209 19.38 2.70 31.95
N GLN A 210 18.41 2.55 31.05
CA GLN A 210 18.62 1.82 29.80
C GLN A 210 19.37 2.63 28.75
N ALA A 211 19.02 3.91 28.55
CA ALA A 211 19.59 4.73 27.49
C ALA A 211 20.94 5.33 27.87
N PHE A 212 21.18 5.65 29.15
CA PHE A 212 22.42 6.30 29.58
C PHE A 212 23.31 5.37 30.40
N VAL A 213 22.80 4.80 31.50
CA VAL A 213 23.65 4.01 32.41
C VAL A 213 24.17 2.74 31.73
N LYS A 214 23.28 1.95 31.10
CA LYS A 214 23.68 0.72 30.40
C LYS A 214 24.58 1.01 29.20
N VAL A 215 24.28 2.05 28.42
CA VAL A 215 25.08 2.43 27.25
C VAL A 215 26.48 2.86 27.69
N PHE A 216 26.59 3.75 28.67
CA PHE A 216 27.88 4.18 29.20
C PHE A 216 28.67 2.99 29.79
N LYS A 217 28.01 2.11 30.54
CA LYS A 217 28.66 0.94 31.12
C LYS A 217 29.17 -0.01 30.02
N SER A 218 28.37 -0.24 28.98
CA SER A 218 28.70 -1.13 27.87
C SER A 218 29.84 -0.60 27.01
N TYR A 219 29.75 0.66 26.58
CA TYR A 219 30.69 1.23 25.60
C TYR A 219 31.89 1.91 26.23
N VAL A 220 31.76 2.49 27.42
CA VAL A 220 32.85 3.20 28.09
C VAL A 220 33.49 2.28 29.13
N TRP A 221 32.72 1.85 30.14
CA TRP A 221 33.29 1.15 31.29
C TRP A 221 33.76 -0.28 31.00
N TYR A 222 33.10 -1.02 30.10
CA TYR A 222 33.52 -2.39 29.76
C TYR A 222 34.51 -2.45 28.61
N GLN A 223 34.67 -1.39 27.82
CA GLN A 223 35.54 -1.39 26.65
C GLN A 223 36.71 -0.41 26.74
N TRP A 224 36.86 0.37 27.82
CA TRP A 224 37.93 1.38 27.93
C TRP A 224 39.32 0.82 27.68
N TYR A 225 39.63 -0.40 28.11
CA TYR A 225 40.94 -0.99 27.92
C TYR A 225 41.27 -1.32 26.45
N TYR A 226 40.28 -1.38 25.55
CA TYR A 226 40.54 -1.57 24.12
C TYR A 226 41.05 -0.29 23.47
N TYR A 227 40.47 0.87 23.78
CA TYR A 227 40.80 2.12 23.07
C TYR A 227 41.69 3.08 23.88
N LEU A 228 41.59 3.09 25.21
CA LEU A 228 42.27 4.07 26.06
C LEU A 228 43.80 3.85 26.11
N PRO A 229 44.33 2.63 26.23
CA PRO A 229 45.78 2.41 26.13
C PRO A 229 46.34 2.74 24.74
N GLN A 230 45.59 2.41 23.68
CA GLN A 230 46.01 2.67 22.29
C GLN A 230 46.08 4.18 22.00
N THR A 231 45.07 4.93 22.44
CA THR A 231 45.01 6.39 22.26
C THR A 231 46.08 7.11 23.08
N ILE A 232 46.32 6.70 24.33
CA ILE A 232 47.43 7.25 25.14
C ILE A 232 48.78 6.94 24.49
N GLY A 233 49.00 5.69 24.07
CA GLY A 233 50.26 5.31 23.41
C GLY A 233 50.53 6.11 22.14
N ALA A 234 49.51 6.26 21.28
CA ALA A 234 49.61 7.06 20.08
C ALA A 234 49.89 8.55 20.37
N TYR A 235 49.24 9.11 21.39
CA TYR A 235 49.45 10.50 21.79
C TYR A 235 50.86 10.75 22.33
N LEU A 236 51.37 9.85 23.18
CA LEU A 236 52.74 9.95 23.71
C LEU A 236 53.79 9.85 22.60
N LEU A 237 53.58 8.93 21.65
CA LEU A 237 54.46 8.81 20.48
C LEU A 237 54.44 10.08 19.63
N TYR A 238 53.25 10.62 19.37
CA TYR A 238 53.07 11.87 18.63
C TYR A 238 53.79 13.05 19.31
N ASP A 239 53.64 13.22 20.62
CA ASP A 239 54.27 14.31 21.37
C ASP A 239 55.81 14.17 21.38
N TRP A 240 56.33 12.96 21.59
CA TRP A 240 57.77 12.68 21.52
C TRP A 240 58.33 13.01 20.13
N ALA A 241 57.67 12.53 19.07
CA ALA A 241 58.12 12.75 17.69
C ALA A 241 58.17 14.24 17.35
N LYS A 242 57.16 15.01 17.78
CA LYS A 242 57.10 16.46 17.54
C LYS A 242 58.21 17.22 18.28
N LYS A 243 58.45 16.87 19.55
CA LYS A 243 59.54 17.46 20.36
C LYS A 243 60.91 17.12 19.79
N LYS A 244 61.15 15.86 19.43
CA LYS A 244 62.42 15.43 18.84
C LYS A 244 62.68 16.04 17.48
N ASN A 245 61.67 16.13 16.62
CA ASN A 245 61.81 16.81 15.34
C ASN A 245 62.17 18.29 15.54
N TYR A 246 61.57 18.95 16.54
CA TYR A 246 61.93 20.33 16.88
C TYR A 246 63.37 20.45 17.42
N GLU A 247 63.82 19.52 18.27
CA GLU A 247 65.20 19.48 18.76
C GLU A 247 66.23 19.24 17.65
N VAL A 248 65.98 18.30 16.75
CA VAL A 248 66.90 17.95 15.65
C VAL A 248 67.00 19.09 14.62
N ASN A 249 65.92 19.83 14.39
CA ASN A 249 65.96 21.00 13.51
C ASN A 249 66.68 22.20 14.13
N ARG A 250 67.03 22.17 15.42
CA ARG A 250 67.90 23.18 16.03
C ARG A 250 69.35 22.85 15.72
N LYS A 251 70.09 23.87 15.29
CA LYS A 251 71.53 23.79 15.07
C LYS A 251 72.23 23.45 16.39
N ASN A 252 73.10 22.44 16.38
CA ASN A 252 73.92 22.11 17.54
C ASN A 252 75.14 23.04 17.57
N PRO A 253 75.30 23.89 18.60
CA PRO A 253 76.42 24.82 18.68
C PRO A 253 77.79 24.11 18.76
N ALA A 254 77.83 22.85 19.21
CA ALA A 254 79.08 22.08 19.26
C ALA A 254 79.64 21.73 17.86
N ASP A 255 78.78 21.70 16.83
CA ASP A 255 79.20 21.34 15.47
C ASP A 255 79.98 22.48 14.79
N TYR A 256 79.90 23.71 15.30
CA TYR A 256 80.59 24.90 14.79
C TYR A 256 81.77 25.34 15.65
N ALA A 257 82.14 24.57 16.68
CA ALA A 257 83.17 24.96 17.65
C ALA A 257 84.61 24.90 17.10
N ASN A 258 84.84 24.14 16.02
CA ASN A 258 86.15 23.95 15.38
C ASN A 258 86.18 24.42 13.92
N ASP A 259 85.22 25.26 13.52
CA ASP A 259 85.19 25.86 12.17
C ASP A 259 86.05 27.13 12.20
N GLN A 260 87.10 27.19 11.37
CA GLN A 260 88.04 28.33 11.24
C GLN A 260 87.71 29.18 10.02
#